data_AF-A0A3G6TAJ7-F1
#
_entry.id   AF-A0A3G6TAJ7-F1
#
_cell.length_a   1.000
_cell.length_b   1.000
_cell.length_c   1.000
_cell.angle_alpha   90.00
_cell.angle_beta   90.00
_cell.angle_gamma   90.00
#
_symmetry.space_group_name_H-M   'P 1'
#
loop_
_entity.id
_entity.type
_entity.pdbx_description
1 polymer ?
#
loop_
_entity_poly.entity_id
_entity_poly.type
_entity_poly.pdbx_seq_one_letter_code
_entity_poly.pdbx_strand_id
1 'polypeptide(L)'
;MISHFKGWLAKWDRNIVSQDDVETQQIVTDKLMNAFSGIEDLLHKSDQKAMMKARGELTPGSNEANEKEVIAMLENQKKSWYIGLKTISRDMTYIKSILENIYEIKNRRSRECFQLRAENSKLRAEIEQLRQSRGNGSF
;
A
#
# COMPACT_ATOMS: atom_id res chain seq x y z
N MET A 1 -13.17 19.99 -27.64
CA MET A 1 -11.99 19.30 -27.06
C MET A 1 -11.50 19.98 -25.77
N ILE A 2 -11.26 21.29 -25.76
CA ILE A 2 -10.86 22.08 -24.57
C ILE A 2 -11.91 22.06 -23.45
N SER A 3 -13.21 22.04 -23.77
CA SER A 3 -14.30 21.97 -22.78
C SER A 3 -14.35 20.65 -22.02
N HIS A 4 -14.10 19.52 -22.70
CA HIS A 4 -14.01 18.20 -22.09
C HIS A 4 -12.78 18.07 -21.19
N PHE A 5 -11.65 18.63 -21.60
CA PHE A 5 -10.42 18.66 -20.78
C PHE A 5 -10.59 19.54 -19.52
N LYS A 6 -11.24 20.70 -19.64
CA LYS A 6 -11.61 21.54 -18.48
C LYS A 6 -12.63 20.86 -17.56
N GLY A 7 -13.60 20.14 -18.12
CA GLY A 7 -14.56 19.35 -17.36
C GLY A 7 -13.91 18.16 -16.64
N TRP A 8 -12.88 17.56 -17.23
CA TRP A 8 -12.06 16.52 -16.62
C TRP A 8 -11.20 17.09 -15.47
N LEU A 9 -10.50 18.21 -15.68
CA LEU A 9 -9.74 18.93 -14.64
C LEU A 9 -10.62 19.34 -13.45
N ALA A 10 -11.85 19.82 -13.71
CA ALA A 10 -12.79 20.23 -12.66
C ALA A 10 -13.37 19.05 -11.85
N LYS A 11 -13.31 17.82 -12.39
CA LYS A 11 -13.77 16.59 -11.72
C LYS A 11 -12.63 15.78 -11.11
N TRP A 12 -11.41 15.91 -11.63
CA TRP A 12 -10.21 15.29 -11.07
C TRP A 12 -10.08 15.60 -9.58
N ASP A 13 -10.36 16.83 -9.20
CA ASP A 13 -10.23 17.35 -7.84
C ASP A 13 -11.36 16.92 -6.87
N ARG A 14 -12.48 16.36 -7.39
CA ARG A 14 -13.58 15.80 -6.57
C ARG A 14 -13.44 14.30 -6.33
N ASN A 15 -12.65 13.61 -7.13
CA ASN A 15 -12.44 12.16 -7.02
C ASN A 15 -11.26 11.80 -6.10
N ILE A 16 -10.69 12.77 -5.38
CA ILE A 16 -9.53 12.55 -4.51
C ILE A 16 -9.92 11.93 -3.15
N VAL A 17 -11.21 11.85 -2.82
CA VAL A 17 -11.72 11.04 -1.70
C VAL A 17 -13.08 10.45 -2.09
N SER A 18 -13.12 9.51 -3.04
CA SER A 18 -14.30 8.65 -3.20
C SER A 18 -14.07 7.33 -2.45
N GLN A 19 -15.16 6.70 -2.01
CA GLN A 19 -15.15 5.35 -1.47
C GLN A 19 -14.40 4.36 -2.39
N ASP A 20 -14.43 4.62 -3.71
CA ASP A 20 -13.69 3.88 -4.73
C ASP A 20 -12.16 3.92 -4.54
N ASP A 21 -11.61 4.98 -3.94
CA ASP A 21 -10.17 5.14 -3.75
C ASP A 21 -9.67 4.33 -2.54
N VAL A 22 -10.49 4.26 -1.48
CA VAL A 22 -10.25 3.36 -0.33
C VAL A 22 -10.45 1.90 -0.75
N GLU A 23 -11.47 1.61 -1.55
CA GLU A 23 -11.70 0.27 -2.10
C GLU A 23 -10.54 -0.14 -3.03
N THR A 24 -10.06 0.77 -3.87
CA THR A 24 -8.88 0.54 -4.73
C THR A 24 -7.63 0.28 -3.89
N GLN A 25 -7.39 1.07 -2.84
CA GLN A 25 -6.29 0.85 -1.91
C GLN A 25 -6.36 -0.56 -1.29
N GLN A 26 -7.53 -0.94 -0.81
CA GLN A 26 -7.76 -2.25 -0.20
C GLN A 26 -7.51 -3.38 -1.20
N ILE A 27 -8.09 -3.31 -2.41
CA ILE A 27 -7.91 -4.32 -3.46
C ILE A 27 -6.44 -4.47 -3.85
N VAL A 28 -5.71 -3.37 -4.00
CA VAL A 28 -4.28 -3.40 -4.34
C VAL A 28 -3.47 -4.02 -3.20
N THR A 29 -3.79 -3.67 -1.96
CA THR A 29 -3.13 -4.22 -0.76
C THR A 29 -3.37 -5.72 -0.66
N ASP A 30 -4.61 -6.18 -0.84
CA ASP A 30 -4.97 -7.59 -0.78
C ASP A 30 -4.29 -8.39 -1.88
N LYS A 31 -4.21 -7.86 -3.10
CA LYS A 31 -3.48 -8.50 -4.20
C LYS A 31 -2.00 -8.64 -3.89
N LEU A 32 -1.36 -7.62 -3.32
CA LEU A 32 0.04 -7.67 -2.91
C LEU A 32 0.27 -8.70 -1.79
N MET A 33 -0.59 -8.71 -0.77
CA MET A 33 -0.49 -9.65 0.34
C MET A 33 -0.72 -11.09 -0.12
N ASN A 34 -1.68 -11.33 -1.01
CA ASN A 34 -1.92 -12.66 -1.58
C ASN A 34 -0.72 -13.16 -2.41
N ALA A 35 -0.10 -12.28 -3.20
CA ALA A 35 1.09 -12.63 -3.96
C ALA A 35 2.28 -12.94 -3.04
N PHE A 36 2.50 -12.11 -2.02
CA PHE A 36 3.52 -12.33 -0.98
C PHE A 36 3.30 -13.68 -0.28
N SER A 37 2.09 -13.92 0.22
CA SER A 37 1.74 -15.18 0.88
C SER A 37 1.96 -16.37 -0.04
N GLY A 38 1.57 -16.29 -1.31
CA GLY A 38 1.79 -17.37 -2.27
C GLY A 38 3.27 -17.69 -2.50
N ILE A 39 4.14 -16.68 -2.54
CA ILE A 39 5.59 -16.87 -2.66
C ILE A 39 6.15 -17.53 -1.40
N GLU A 40 5.82 -17.01 -0.22
CA GLU A 40 6.31 -17.59 1.05
C GLU A 40 5.81 -19.03 1.25
N ASP A 41 4.58 -19.33 0.88
CA ASP A 41 4.02 -20.69 0.93
C ASP A 41 4.79 -21.64 0.01
N LEU A 42 5.17 -21.18 -1.18
CA LEU A 42 5.93 -21.97 -2.14
C LEU A 42 7.36 -22.23 -1.65
N LEU A 43 8.02 -21.21 -1.09
CA LEU A 43 9.34 -21.34 -0.49
C LEU A 43 9.30 -22.32 0.68
N HIS A 44 8.31 -22.19 1.57
CA HIS A 44 8.13 -23.07 2.71
C HIS A 44 7.89 -24.53 2.29
N LYS A 45 6.99 -24.77 1.33
CA LYS A 45 6.75 -26.12 0.78
C LYS A 45 7.99 -26.71 0.12
N SER A 46 8.78 -25.89 -0.55
CA SER A 46 10.06 -26.34 -1.12
C SER A 46 11.05 -26.76 -0.04
N ASP A 47 11.18 -26.00 1.04
CA ASP A 47 12.06 -26.32 2.15
C ASP A 47 11.60 -27.60 2.85
N GLN A 48 10.30 -27.72 3.16
CA GLN A 48 9.71 -28.96 3.70
C GLN A 48 10.04 -30.18 2.84
N LYS A 49 9.90 -30.06 1.52
CA LYS A 49 10.24 -31.15 0.60
C LYS A 49 11.72 -31.51 0.63
N ALA A 50 12.60 -30.53 0.73
CA ALA A 50 14.05 -30.75 0.83
C ALA A 50 14.42 -31.44 2.15
N MET A 51 13.85 -30.95 3.27
CA MET A 51 14.04 -31.51 4.62
C MET A 51 13.56 -32.97 4.68
N MET A 52 12.33 -33.25 4.26
CA MET A 52 11.76 -34.60 4.29
C MET A 52 12.58 -35.58 3.44
N LYS A 53 13.09 -35.14 2.28
CA LYS A 53 13.96 -35.96 1.44
C LYS A 53 15.30 -36.26 2.11
N ALA A 54 15.88 -35.30 2.81
CA ALA A 54 17.17 -35.46 3.48
C ALA A 54 17.08 -36.28 4.78
N ARG A 55 15.97 -36.16 5.51
CA ARG A 55 15.67 -37.00 6.69
C ARG A 55 15.60 -38.48 6.30
N GLY A 56 14.95 -38.81 5.20
CA GLY A 56 14.71 -40.19 4.79
C GLY A 56 13.91 -40.96 5.85
N GLU A 57 14.46 -42.08 6.32
CA GLU A 57 13.84 -42.97 7.32
C GLU A 57 14.21 -42.62 8.76
N LEU A 58 15.02 -41.58 9.00
CA LEU A 58 15.39 -41.18 10.34
C LEU A 58 14.18 -40.74 11.15
N THR A 59 14.19 -41.05 12.46
CA THR A 59 13.12 -40.64 13.38
C THR A 59 13.04 -39.12 13.45
N PRO A 60 11.87 -38.51 13.18
CA PRO A 60 11.68 -37.07 13.30
C PRO A 60 12.04 -36.58 14.72
N GLY A 61 12.75 -35.46 14.81
CA GLY A 61 13.17 -34.89 16.09
C GLY A 61 14.43 -35.49 16.69
N SER A 62 14.99 -36.56 16.12
CA SER A 62 16.34 -37.03 16.49
C SER A 62 17.40 -36.01 16.08
N ASN A 63 18.52 -35.94 16.82
CA ASN A 63 19.59 -34.99 16.53
C ASN A 63 20.13 -35.14 15.09
N GLU A 64 20.33 -36.37 14.63
CA GLU A 64 20.82 -36.66 13.28
C GLU A 64 19.79 -36.25 12.19
N ALA A 65 18.49 -36.51 12.42
CA ALA A 65 17.45 -36.06 11.51
C ALA A 65 17.43 -34.52 11.40
N ASN A 66 17.45 -33.84 12.55
CA ASN A 66 17.38 -32.38 12.60
C ASN A 66 18.59 -31.74 11.89
N GLU A 67 19.79 -32.26 12.09
CA GLU A 67 21.00 -31.76 11.43
C GLU A 67 20.89 -31.90 9.91
N LYS A 68 20.46 -33.07 9.41
CA LYS A 68 20.26 -33.31 7.97
C LYS A 68 19.17 -32.43 7.37
N GLU A 69 18.05 -32.25 8.07
CA GLU A 69 16.96 -31.38 7.64
C GLU A 69 17.43 -29.92 7.52
N VAL A 70 18.11 -29.40 8.54
CA VAL A 70 18.60 -28.02 8.55
C VAL A 70 19.62 -27.78 7.43
N ILE A 71 20.58 -28.69 7.24
CA ILE A 71 21.56 -28.58 6.14
C ILE A 71 20.84 -28.56 4.79
N ALA A 72 19.89 -29.48 4.58
CA ALA A 72 19.15 -29.55 3.32
C ALA A 72 18.29 -28.32 3.05
N MET A 73 17.68 -27.75 4.09
CA MET A 73 16.96 -26.48 4.00
C MET A 73 17.92 -25.35 3.57
N LEU A 74 19.06 -25.19 4.26
CA LEU A 74 20.03 -24.14 3.93
C LEU A 74 20.59 -24.28 2.51
N GLU A 75 20.87 -25.50 2.05
CA GLU A 75 21.29 -25.75 0.66
C GLU A 75 20.17 -25.45 -0.35
N ASN A 76 18.91 -25.72 0.00
CA ASN A 76 17.78 -25.34 -0.85
C ASN A 76 17.66 -23.81 -0.99
N GLN A 77 17.86 -23.09 0.10
CA GLN A 77 17.77 -21.63 0.17
C GLN A 77 18.89 -20.91 -0.61
N LYS A 78 20.02 -21.58 -0.87
CA LYS A 78 21.11 -21.04 -1.71
C LYS A 78 20.80 -21.04 -3.20
N LYS A 79 19.74 -21.72 -3.64
CA LYS A 79 19.40 -21.80 -5.08
C LYS A 79 19.02 -20.43 -5.62
N SER A 80 19.48 -20.11 -6.82
CA SER A 80 19.25 -18.80 -7.45
C SER A 80 17.78 -18.43 -7.56
N TRP A 81 16.91 -19.38 -7.91
CA TRP A 81 15.46 -19.15 -7.97
C TRP A 81 14.85 -18.88 -6.58
N TYR A 82 15.36 -19.52 -5.52
CA TYR A 82 14.90 -19.30 -4.15
C TYR A 82 15.26 -17.89 -3.71
N ILE A 83 16.51 -17.50 -3.92
CA ILE A 83 17.01 -16.15 -3.65
C ILE A 83 16.18 -15.11 -4.44
N GLY A 84 15.94 -15.36 -5.73
CA GLY A 84 15.12 -14.48 -6.57
C GLY A 84 13.71 -14.28 -6.04
N LEU A 85 13.02 -15.36 -5.67
CA LEU A 85 11.68 -15.29 -5.06
C LEU A 85 11.70 -14.58 -3.71
N LYS A 86 12.73 -14.81 -2.88
CA LYS A 86 12.86 -14.13 -1.59
C LYS A 86 13.09 -12.63 -1.75
N THR A 87 13.86 -12.22 -2.77
CA THR A 87 14.01 -10.81 -3.14
C THR A 87 12.67 -10.21 -3.58
N ILE A 88 11.94 -10.89 -4.46
CA ILE A 88 10.61 -10.43 -4.91
C ILE A 88 9.65 -10.25 -3.72
N SER A 89 9.63 -11.20 -2.78
CA SER A 89 8.83 -11.12 -1.55
C SER A 89 9.18 -9.89 -0.70
N ARG A 90 10.48 -9.57 -0.57
CA ARG A 90 10.95 -8.35 0.12
C ARG A 90 10.55 -7.08 -0.61
N ASP A 91 10.69 -7.06 -1.94
CA ASP A 91 10.32 -5.91 -2.77
C ASP A 91 8.81 -5.65 -2.71
N MET A 92 7.98 -6.69 -2.69
CA MET A 92 6.53 -6.56 -2.49
C MET A 92 6.20 -5.93 -1.13
N THR A 93 6.90 -6.33 -0.07
CA THR A 93 6.74 -5.73 1.26
C THR A 93 7.11 -4.25 1.24
N TYR A 94 8.20 -3.88 0.56
CA TYR A 94 8.62 -2.49 0.39
C TYR A 94 7.58 -1.67 -0.40
N ILE A 95 7.08 -2.20 -1.52
CA ILE A 95 6.03 -1.56 -2.32
C ILE A 95 4.77 -1.32 -1.49
N LYS A 96 4.37 -2.27 -0.64
CA LYS A 96 3.24 -2.09 0.29
C LYS A 96 3.48 -0.91 1.23
N SER A 97 4.66 -0.79 1.82
CA SER A 97 5.00 0.35 2.70
C SER A 97 4.98 1.68 1.96
N ILE A 98 5.46 1.73 0.71
CA ILE A 98 5.34 2.94 -0.13
C ILE A 98 3.87 3.28 -0.38
N LEU A 99 3.06 2.28 -0.74
CA LEU A 99 1.63 2.46 -1.01
C LEU A 99 0.93 3.10 0.20
N GLU A 100 1.14 2.56 1.40
CA GLU A 100 0.60 3.08 2.66
C GLU A 100 0.98 4.56 2.87
N ASN A 101 2.25 4.91 2.69
CA ASN A 101 2.75 6.28 2.83
C ASN A 101 2.13 7.24 1.81
N ILE A 102 1.97 6.81 0.56
CA ILE A 102 1.34 7.64 -0.49
C ILE A 102 -0.11 7.97 -0.14
N TYR A 103 -0.87 6.97 0.32
CA TYR A 103 -2.26 7.18 0.74
C TYR A 103 -2.35 8.07 1.98
N GLU A 104 -1.43 7.96 2.92
CA GLU A 104 -1.37 8.87 4.06
C GLU A 104 -1.16 10.33 3.62
N ILE A 105 -0.20 10.58 2.73
CA ILE A 105 0.06 11.93 2.18
C ILE A 105 -1.17 12.45 1.44
N LYS A 106 -1.82 11.62 0.63
CA LYS A 106 -3.04 11.98 -0.09
C LYS A 106 -4.17 12.37 0.86
N ASN A 107 -4.35 11.61 1.95
CA ASN A 107 -5.36 11.88 2.97
C ASN A 107 -5.09 13.20 3.72
N ARG A 108 -3.83 13.44 4.11
CA ARG A 108 -3.41 14.70 4.75
C ARG A 108 -3.67 15.91 3.84
N ARG A 109 -3.23 15.85 2.58
CA ARG A 109 -3.46 16.92 1.59
C ARG A 109 -4.94 17.19 1.39
N SER A 110 -5.75 16.14 1.29
CA SER A 110 -7.20 16.29 1.11
C SER A 110 -7.83 17.02 2.28
N ARG A 111 -7.47 16.64 3.52
CA ARG A 111 -7.93 17.29 4.75
C ARG A 111 -7.56 18.77 4.79
N GLU A 112 -6.30 19.09 4.51
CA GLU A 112 -5.81 20.49 4.45
C GLU A 112 -6.57 21.30 3.39
N CYS A 113 -6.78 20.73 2.19
CA CYS A 113 -7.56 21.39 1.15
C CYS A 113 -9.01 21.68 1.59
N PHE A 114 -9.66 20.75 2.30
CA PHE A 114 -11.01 20.99 2.83
C PHE A 114 -11.03 22.10 3.88
N GLN A 115 -10.06 22.12 4.80
CA GLN A 115 -9.93 23.17 5.81
C GLN A 115 -9.73 24.55 5.17
N LEU A 116 -8.76 24.65 4.25
CA LEU A 116 -8.48 25.90 3.54
C LEU A 116 -9.68 26.40 2.73
N ARG A 117 -10.45 25.50 2.11
CA ARG A 117 -11.69 25.87 1.39
C ARG A 117 -12.74 26.43 2.34
N ALA A 118 -12.93 25.81 3.49
CA ALA A 118 -13.88 26.26 4.50
C ALA A 118 -13.47 27.64 5.06
N GLU A 119 -12.19 27.83 5.39
CA GLU A 119 -11.65 29.11 5.84
C GLU A 119 -11.79 30.21 4.78
N ASN A 120 -11.44 29.91 3.52
CA ASN A 120 -11.58 30.86 2.42
C ASN A 120 -13.05 31.29 2.22
N SER A 121 -13.99 30.35 2.35
CA SER A 121 -15.42 30.65 2.26
C SER A 121 -15.89 31.56 3.39
N LYS A 122 -15.43 31.34 4.63
CA LYS A 122 -15.75 32.21 5.78
C LYS A 122 -15.20 33.62 5.58
N LEU A 123 -13.92 33.73 5.23
CA LEU A 123 -13.27 35.01 4.98
C LEU A 123 -13.95 35.80 3.86
N ARG A 124 -14.36 35.13 2.78
CA ARG A 124 -15.13 35.78 1.70
C ARG A 124 -16.47 36.32 2.18
N ALA A 125 -17.19 35.56 3.01
CA ALA A 125 -18.46 36.00 3.58
C ALA A 125 -18.27 37.20 4.52
N GLU A 126 -17.24 37.19 5.37
CA GLU A 126 -16.89 38.31 6.25
C GLU A 126 -16.51 39.57 5.47
N ILE A 127 -15.68 39.44 4.42
CA ILE A 127 -15.31 40.56 3.54
C ILE A 127 -16.55 41.16 2.88
N GLU A 128 -17.48 40.32 2.41
CA GLU A 128 -18.70 40.79 1.77
C GLU A 128 -19.61 41.53 2.75
N GLN A 129 -19.77 41.01 3.98
CA GLN A 129 -20.49 41.71 5.05
C GLN A 129 -19.85 43.07 5.40
N LEU A 130 -18.52 43.13 5.49
CA LEU A 130 -17.79 44.37 5.77
C LEU A 130 -17.91 45.40 4.63
N ARG A 131 -18.01 44.94 3.38
CA ARG A 131 -18.26 45.83 2.23
C ARG A 131 -19.66 46.42 2.28
N GLN A 132 -20.66 45.60 2.58
CA GLN A 132 -22.06 46.04 2.68
C GLN A 132 -22.27 47.02 3.84
N SER A 133 -21.62 46.79 4.99
CA SER A 133 -21.71 47.71 6.14
C SER A 133 -21.01 49.05 5.89
N ARG A 134 -19.91 49.07 5.13
CA ARG A 134 -19.24 50.33 4.72
C ARG A 134 -19.99 51.09 3.61
N GLY A 135 -20.66 50.39 2.69
CA GLY A 135 -21.48 51.01 1.65
C GLY A 135 -22.74 51.71 2.18
N ASN A 136 -23.29 51.22 3.30
CA ASN A 136 -24.45 51.83 3.97
C ASN A 136 -24.10 52.94 4.97
N GLY A 137 -22.80 53.25 5.14
CA GLY A 137 -22.30 54.25 6.08
C GLY A 137 -21.93 55.61 5.47
N SER A 138 -22.21 55.83 4.17
CA SER A 138 -22.06 57.15 3.54
C SER A 138 -23.42 57.86 3.48
N PHE A 139 -23.72 58.60 4.54
CA PHE A 139 -24.65 59.72 4.56
C PHE A 139 -23.91 60.95 5.08
#